data_AF-A0A5B0BM44-F1
#
_entry.id   AF-A0A5B0BM44-F1
#
_cell.length_a   1.000
_cell.length_b   1.000
_cell.length_c   1.000
_cell.angle_alpha   90.00
_cell.angle_beta   90.00
_cell.angle_gamma   90.00
#
_symmetry.space_group_name_H-M   'P 1'
#
loop_
_entity.id
_entity.type
_entity.pdbx_description
1 polymer ?
#
loop_
_entity_poly.entity_id
_entity_poly.type
_entity_poly.pdbx_seq_one_letter_code
_entity_poly.pdbx_strand_id
1 'polypeptide(L)'
;MSALEGAVQATLLPMIKGTKTEITPSSQEVLATWTLKTALMCQLMQDRSVHNLPSVHYTELFQARKPSSQMRVFAAYMAPPQYPPGVSPIEYRSIPSEGRFQTPDGTEHKLWGVVVTLRIGYAVLQLVSVGPVGYTYEINLAGFAPYARQIWPAQDTTAWPPQRLESIQELNQFADPLKHPKVAL
;
A
#
# COMPACT_ATOMS: atom_id res chain seq x y z
N MET A 1 -11.86 18.54 8.16
CA MET A 1 -11.70 17.13 7.73
C MET A 1 -11.92 17.10 6.22
N SER A 2 -10.97 16.63 5.39
CA SER A 2 -11.14 16.70 3.92
C SER A 2 -12.24 15.73 3.44
N ALA A 3 -12.91 16.01 2.31
CA ALA A 3 -13.95 15.14 1.73
C ALA A 3 -13.52 13.66 1.61
N LEU A 4 -12.24 13.41 1.32
CA LEU A 4 -11.66 12.06 1.27
C LEU A 4 -11.71 11.31 2.62
N GLU A 5 -11.52 12.00 3.75
CA GLU A 5 -11.61 11.38 5.08
C GLU A 5 -13.04 10.95 5.39
N GLY A 6 -14.03 11.77 4.99
CA GLY A 6 -15.44 11.40 5.13
C GLY A 6 -15.81 10.23 4.22
N ALA A 7 -15.36 10.25 2.97
CA ALA A 7 -15.64 9.21 1.99
C ALA A 7 -15.07 7.84 2.39
N VAL A 8 -13.85 7.80 2.95
CA VAL A 8 -13.21 6.52 3.30
C VAL A 8 -13.84 5.86 4.53
N GLN A 9 -14.46 6.63 5.44
CA GLN A 9 -14.97 6.12 6.73
C GLN A 9 -15.92 4.92 6.57
N ALA A 10 -16.80 4.95 5.57
CA ALA A 10 -17.78 3.89 5.34
C ALA A 10 -17.11 2.52 5.07
N THR A 11 -15.90 2.53 4.49
CA THR A 11 -15.14 1.31 4.18
C THR A 11 -14.09 1.02 5.25
N LEU A 12 -13.33 2.05 5.66
CA LEU A 12 -12.19 1.89 6.56
C LEU A 12 -12.62 1.58 8.01
N LEU A 13 -13.71 2.15 8.52
CA LEU A 13 -14.13 1.87 9.91
C LEU A 13 -14.50 0.40 10.15
N PRO A 14 -15.30 -0.27 9.28
CA PRO A 14 -15.47 -1.72 9.35
C PRO A 14 -14.16 -2.49 9.30
N MET A 15 -13.22 -2.09 8.43
CA MET A 15 -11.92 -2.74 8.31
C MET A 15 -11.08 -2.62 9.58
N ILE A 16 -11.01 -1.42 10.17
CA ILE A 16 -10.33 -1.14 11.45
C ILE A 16 -10.90 -2.01 12.57
N LYS A 17 -12.22 -2.26 12.55
CA LYS A 17 -12.91 -3.10 13.55
C LYS A 17 -12.84 -4.60 13.25
N GLY A 18 -12.35 -5.00 12.08
CA GLY A 18 -12.38 -6.39 11.63
C GLY A 18 -13.79 -6.91 11.31
N THR A 19 -14.75 -6.02 11.09
CA THR A 19 -16.13 -6.39 10.74
C THR A 19 -16.20 -6.84 9.28
N LYS A 20 -17.01 -7.87 8.99
CA LYS A 20 -17.27 -8.31 7.63
C LYS A 20 -17.92 -7.19 6.80
N THR A 21 -17.39 -6.93 5.62
CA THR A 21 -17.92 -5.95 4.68
C THR A 21 -17.50 -6.31 3.25
N GLU A 22 -18.05 -5.62 2.27
CA GLU A 22 -17.57 -5.64 0.89
C GLU A 22 -16.73 -4.40 0.59
N ILE A 23 -15.74 -4.55 -0.29
CA ILE A 23 -14.93 -3.45 -0.81
C ILE A 23 -15.21 -3.35 -2.31
N THR A 24 -16.17 -2.48 -2.65
CA THR A 24 -16.59 -2.22 -4.03
C THR A 24 -15.51 -1.46 -4.81
N PRO A 25 -15.53 -1.44 -6.16
CA PRO A 25 -14.54 -0.70 -6.95
C PRO A 25 -14.41 0.78 -6.57
N SER A 26 -15.53 1.45 -6.26
CA SER A 26 -15.52 2.86 -5.83
C SER A 26 -14.89 3.02 -4.44
N SER A 27 -15.20 2.12 -3.50
CA SER A 27 -14.57 2.08 -2.18
C SER A 27 -13.07 1.77 -2.27
N GLN A 28 -12.65 0.91 -3.20
CA GLN A 28 -11.26 0.58 -3.46
C GLN A 28 -10.47 1.82 -3.90
N GLU A 29 -10.98 2.61 -4.84
CA GLU A 29 -10.34 3.86 -5.29
C GLU A 29 -10.22 4.87 -4.13
N VAL A 30 -11.28 5.07 -3.36
CA VAL A 30 -11.29 5.97 -2.20
C VAL A 30 -10.26 5.52 -1.15
N LEU A 31 -10.26 4.23 -0.82
CA LEU A 31 -9.34 3.65 0.16
C LEU A 31 -7.88 3.70 -0.31
N ALA A 32 -7.61 3.43 -1.59
CA ALA A 32 -6.27 3.52 -2.17
C ALA A 32 -5.77 4.98 -2.20
N THR A 33 -6.62 5.93 -2.56
CA THR A 33 -6.30 7.36 -2.54
C THR A 33 -6.01 7.84 -1.12
N TRP A 34 -6.83 7.42 -0.16
CA TRP A 34 -6.59 7.70 1.25
C TRP A 34 -5.27 7.08 1.72
N THR A 35 -4.96 5.85 1.32
CA THR A 35 -3.70 5.16 1.65
C THR A 35 -2.49 5.95 1.14
N LEU A 36 -2.52 6.38 -0.12
CA LEU A 36 -1.43 7.20 -0.69
C LEU A 36 -1.28 8.54 0.05
N LYS A 37 -2.39 9.26 0.27
CA LYS A 37 -2.36 10.53 1.02
C LYS A 37 -1.78 10.33 2.41
N THR A 38 -2.24 9.33 3.15
CA THR A 38 -1.77 9.03 4.51
C THR A 38 -0.30 8.64 4.50
N ALA A 39 0.15 7.82 3.53
CA ALA A 39 1.56 7.47 3.36
C ALA A 39 2.45 8.71 3.15
N LEU A 40 2.02 9.63 2.28
CA LEU A 40 2.70 10.89 2.02
C LEU A 40 2.71 11.82 3.25
N MET A 41 1.61 11.86 4.01
CA MET A 41 1.54 12.64 5.26
C MET A 41 2.44 12.07 6.35
N CYS A 42 2.44 10.75 6.53
CA CYS A 42 3.31 10.09 7.49
C CYS A 42 4.78 10.30 7.15
N GLN A 43 5.17 10.29 5.86
CA GLN A 43 6.53 10.62 5.44
C GLN A 43 6.97 12.03 5.87
N LEU A 44 6.07 13.03 5.84
CA LEU A 44 6.39 14.39 6.30
C LEU A 44 6.64 14.47 7.82
N MET A 45 6.11 13.52 8.58
CA MET A 45 6.32 13.42 10.03
C MET A 45 7.61 12.67 10.39
N GLN A 46 8.27 12.04 9.42
CA GLN A 46 9.55 11.36 9.62
C GLN A 46 10.72 12.31 9.47
N ASP A 47 11.88 11.92 10.01
CA ASP A 47 13.12 12.66 9.83
C ASP A 47 13.48 12.74 8.33
N ARG A 48 14.04 13.89 7.92
CA ARG A 48 14.24 14.23 6.49
C ARG A 48 15.18 13.28 5.76
N SER A 49 15.99 12.52 6.48
CA SER A 49 16.92 11.53 5.95
C SER A 49 16.26 10.25 5.42
N VAL A 50 14.95 10.03 5.68
CA VAL A 50 14.22 8.77 5.38
C VAL A 50 13.11 8.95 4.33
N HIS A 51 13.17 10.00 3.50
CA HIS A 51 12.15 10.24 2.48
C HIS A 51 12.22 9.18 1.37
N ASN A 52 11.34 8.18 1.47
CA ASN A 52 11.36 7.02 0.57
C ASN A 52 10.41 7.15 -0.63
N LEU A 53 9.31 7.91 -0.52
CA LEU A 53 8.45 8.25 -1.66
C LEU A 53 8.99 9.48 -2.38
N PRO A 54 9.14 9.44 -3.72
CA PRO A 54 9.51 10.61 -4.50
C PRO A 54 8.51 11.76 -4.35
N SER A 55 9.04 12.99 -4.34
CA SER A 55 8.23 14.21 -4.18
C SER A 55 7.22 14.43 -5.30
N VAL A 56 7.46 13.88 -6.50
CA VAL A 56 6.53 13.95 -7.64
C VAL A 56 5.15 13.38 -7.31
N HIS A 57 5.07 12.39 -6.39
CA HIS A 57 3.80 11.80 -5.99
C HIS A 57 2.87 12.77 -5.26
N TYR A 58 3.38 13.81 -4.60
CA TYR A 58 2.54 14.86 -4.02
C TYR A 58 1.82 15.64 -5.13
N THR A 59 2.55 16.00 -6.18
CA THR A 59 2.02 16.71 -7.34
C THR A 59 1.02 15.84 -8.11
N GLU A 60 1.37 14.58 -8.37
CA GLU A 60 0.48 13.62 -9.05
C GLU A 60 -0.82 13.40 -8.28
N LEU A 61 -0.76 13.22 -6.96
CA LEU A 61 -1.96 13.09 -6.13
C LEU A 61 -2.80 14.37 -6.15
N PHE A 62 -2.16 15.55 -6.11
CA PHE A 62 -2.87 16.82 -6.16
C PHE A 62 -3.61 17.01 -7.49
N GLN A 63 -2.99 16.61 -8.61
CA GLN A 63 -3.54 16.74 -9.95
C GLN A 63 -4.59 15.65 -10.27
N ALA A 64 -4.24 14.38 -10.10
CA ALA A 64 -5.05 13.25 -10.51
C ALA A 64 -6.11 12.85 -9.47
N ARG A 65 -5.94 13.27 -8.20
CA ARG A 65 -6.81 12.91 -7.06
C ARG A 65 -6.96 11.40 -6.82
N LYS A 66 -6.06 10.58 -7.37
CA LYS A 66 -5.98 9.12 -7.23
C LYS A 66 -4.54 8.64 -7.42
N PRO A 67 -4.19 7.41 -7.00
CA PRO A 67 -2.85 6.87 -7.21
C PRO A 67 -2.54 6.69 -8.71
N SER A 68 -1.26 6.68 -9.08
CA SER A 68 -0.87 6.46 -10.48
C SER A 68 -1.14 5.01 -10.89
N SER A 69 -1.26 4.74 -12.19
CA SER A 69 -1.47 3.37 -12.71
C SER A 69 -0.27 2.44 -12.47
N GLN A 70 0.90 2.99 -12.17
CA GLN A 70 2.12 2.25 -11.83
C GLN A 70 2.16 1.85 -10.35
N MET A 71 1.39 2.52 -9.49
CA MET A 71 1.27 2.14 -8.09
C MET A 71 0.40 0.89 -7.94
N ARG A 72 0.62 0.18 -6.84
CA ARG A 72 -0.27 -0.87 -6.37
C ARG A 72 -0.64 -0.61 -4.92
N VAL A 73 -1.88 -0.91 -4.57
CA VAL A 73 -2.33 -0.84 -3.18
C VAL A 73 -3.01 -2.15 -2.81
N PHE A 74 -2.66 -2.68 -1.65
CA PHE A 74 -3.19 -3.93 -1.12
C PHE A 74 -3.79 -3.71 0.27
N ALA A 75 -4.86 -4.44 0.57
CA ALA A 75 -5.47 -4.52 1.89
C ALA A 75 -5.30 -5.95 2.43
N ALA A 76 -4.74 -6.07 3.63
CA ALA A 76 -4.55 -7.33 4.35
C ALA A 76 -5.11 -7.22 5.77
N TYR A 77 -5.42 -8.36 6.38
CA TYR A 77 -6.08 -8.43 7.69
C TYR A 77 -5.16 -9.06 8.73
N MET A 78 -4.97 -8.38 9.86
CA MET A 78 -4.16 -8.88 10.98
C MET A 78 -4.81 -8.45 12.30
N ALA A 79 -4.80 -9.31 13.31
CA ALA A 79 -5.21 -8.88 14.65
C ALA A 79 -4.35 -7.69 15.11
N PRO A 80 -4.92 -6.65 15.76
CA PRO A 80 -4.13 -5.57 16.32
C PRO A 80 -3.18 -6.14 17.39
N PRO A 81 -2.02 -5.53 17.62
CA PRO A 81 -1.22 -5.90 18.76
C PRO A 81 -1.97 -5.46 20.04
N GLN A 82 -1.66 -6.08 21.16
CA GLN A 82 -2.29 -5.72 22.43
C GLN A 82 -1.77 -4.35 22.88
N TYR A 83 -2.43 -3.29 22.43
CA TYR A 83 -2.13 -1.94 22.87
C TYR A 83 -2.76 -1.65 24.24
N PRO A 84 -2.09 -0.85 25.08
CA PRO A 84 -2.74 -0.25 26.23
C PRO A 84 -4.01 0.51 25.81
N PRO A 85 -5.05 0.56 26.67
CA PRO A 85 -6.26 1.33 26.38
C PRO A 85 -5.94 2.77 25.98
N GLY A 86 -6.51 3.23 24.85
CA GLY A 86 -6.40 4.63 24.40
C GLY A 86 -5.36 4.90 23.31
N VAL A 87 -4.56 3.92 22.90
CA VAL A 87 -3.58 4.08 21.82
C VAL A 87 -3.94 3.12 20.68
N SER A 88 -4.48 3.64 19.58
CA SER A 88 -4.43 2.95 18.29
C SER A 88 -3.57 3.79 17.36
N PRO A 89 -2.24 3.73 17.49
CA PRO A 89 -1.38 4.49 16.60
C PRO A 89 -1.50 3.86 15.21
N ILE A 90 -1.56 4.71 14.18
CA ILE A 90 -1.25 4.23 12.84
C ILE A 90 0.21 3.79 12.90
N GLU A 91 0.46 2.49 12.81
CA GLU A 91 1.82 1.99 12.62
C GLU A 91 2.20 2.28 11.16
N TYR A 92 3.30 2.99 10.98
CA TYR A 92 3.84 3.32 9.66
C TYR A 92 5.20 2.65 9.50
N ARG A 93 5.37 1.94 8.39
CA ARG A 93 6.66 1.42 7.95
C ARG A 93 6.87 1.76 6.49
N SER A 94 8.09 2.15 6.15
CA SER A 94 8.49 2.43 4.77
C SER A 94 9.82 1.76 4.48
N ILE A 95 9.87 0.98 3.40
CA ILE A 95 11.06 0.23 2.98
C ILE A 95 11.41 0.70 1.55
N PRO A 96 12.53 1.42 1.37
CA PRO A 96 13.06 1.67 0.04
C PRO A 96 13.78 0.41 -0.47
N SER A 97 13.75 0.21 -1.77
CA SER A 97 14.50 -0.82 -2.48
C SER A 97 15.09 -0.21 -3.73
N GLU A 98 16.33 -0.58 -4.04
CA GLU A 98 16.98 -0.20 -5.28
C GLU A 98 17.36 -1.47 -6.03
N GLY A 99 17.15 -1.46 -7.34
CA GLY A 99 17.49 -2.57 -8.21
C GLY A 99 18.05 -2.04 -9.51
N ARG A 100 18.45 -2.97 -10.38
CA ARG A 100 18.81 -2.67 -11.75
C ARG A 100 18.18 -3.70 -12.66
N PHE A 101 17.73 -3.27 -13.82
CA PHE A 101 17.24 -4.16 -14.86
C PHE A 101 17.87 -3.77 -16.19
N GLN A 102 17.95 -4.74 -17.09
CA GLN A 102 18.47 -4.53 -18.43
C GLN A 102 17.32 -4.69 -19.42
N THR A 103 17.16 -3.71 -20.31
CA THR A 103 16.20 -3.77 -21.40
C THR A 103 16.72 -4.68 -22.53
N PRO A 104 15.85 -5.13 -23.46
CA PRO A 104 16.25 -6.02 -24.55
C PRO A 104 17.37 -5.49 -25.47
N ASP A 105 17.53 -4.17 -25.57
CA ASP A 105 18.60 -3.49 -26.30
C ASP A 105 19.94 -3.44 -25.54
N GLY A 106 19.99 -3.99 -24.32
CA GLY A 106 21.18 -4.04 -23.48
C GLY A 106 21.34 -2.83 -22.55
N THR A 107 20.43 -1.85 -22.58
CA THR A 107 20.51 -0.66 -21.73
C THR A 107 20.18 -1.00 -20.26
N GLU A 108 21.06 -0.60 -19.34
CA GLU A 108 20.86 -0.82 -17.90
C GLU A 108 20.12 0.36 -17.27
N HIS A 109 19.02 0.09 -16.59
CA HIS A 109 18.20 1.09 -15.90
C HIS A 109 18.20 0.83 -14.40
N LYS A 110 18.36 1.90 -13.61
CA LYS A 110 18.21 1.85 -12.15
C LYS A 110 16.73 1.82 -11.81
N LEU A 111 16.29 0.76 -11.14
CA LEU A 111 14.98 0.64 -10.53
C LEU A 111 15.02 1.24 -9.13
N TRP A 112 13.98 1.98 -8.75
CA TRP A 112 13.69 2.27 -7.35
C TRP A 112 12.30 1.75 -7.02
N GLY A 113 12.13 1.27 -5.80
CA GLY A 113 10.86 0.85 -5.28
C GLY A 113 10.70 1.32 -3.85
N VAL A 114 9.48 1.57 -3.44
CA VAL A 114 9.15 1.89 -2.05
C VAL A 114 7.87 1.18 -1.69
N VAL A 115 7.92 0.52 -0.53
CA VAL A 115 6.79 -0.17 0.06
C VAL A 115 6.45 0.56 1.35
N VAL A 116 5.26 1.15 1.40
CA VAL A 116 4.73 1.76 2.61
C VAL A 116 3.63 0.87 3.16
N THR A 117 3.77 0.44 4.40
CA THR A 117 2.76 -0.34 5.12
C THR A 117 2.19 0.51 6.26
N LEU A 118 0.88 0.70 6.23
CA LEU A 118 0.08 1.33 7.28
C LEU A 118 -0.69 0.24 8.00
N ARG A 119 -0.69 0.23 9.33
CA ARG A 119 -1.55 -0.64 10.11
C ARG A 119 -2.38 0.18 11.10
N ILE A 120 -3.68 -0.08 11.09
CA ILE A 120 -4.67 0.63 11.91
C ILE A 120 -5.78 -0.35 12.34
N GLY A 121 -5.86 -0.63 13.64
CA GLY A 121 -6.73 -1.68 14.16
C GLY A 121 -6.43 -3.03 13.48
N TYR A 122 -7.46 -3.62 12.87
CA TYR A 122 -7.34 -4.88 12.13
C TYR A 122 -6.90 -4.73 10.67
N ALA A 123 -6.87 -3.51 10.14
CA ALA A 123 -6.53 -3.26 8.75
C ALA A 123 -5.03 -3.04 8.56
N VAL A 124 -4.46 -3.71 7.57
CA VAL A 124 -3.12 -3.46 7.05
C VAL A 124 -3.27 -3.00 5.60
N LEU A 125 -2.79 -1.79 5.30
CA LEU A 125 -2.81 -1.21 3.96
C LEU A 125 -1.39 -1.06 3.48
N GLN A 126 -1.11 -1.54 2.28
CA GLN A 126 0.21 -1.46 1.69
C GLN A 126 0.15 -0.71 0.37
N LEU A 127 0.93 0.36 0.26
CA LEU A 127 1.24 1.04 -0.98
C LEU A 127 2.59 0.52 -1.49
N VAL A 128 2.64 0.13 -2.76
CA VAL A 128 3.89 -0.11 -3.47
C VAL A 128 3.99 0.85 -4.64
N SER A 129 5.10 1.59 -4.71
CA SER A 129 5.44 2.45 -5.84
C SER A 129 6.79 2.02 -6.38
N VAL A 130 6.90 1.85 -7.69
CA VAL A 130 8.12 1.43 -8.38
C VAL A 130 8.35 2.38 -9.56
N GLY A 131 9.60 2.76 -9.77
CA GLY A 131 10.04 3.51 -10.93
C GLY A 131 11.36 2.97 -11.50
N PRO A 132 11.85 3.55 -12.61
CA PRO A 132 11.41 4.82 -13.19
C PRO A 132 10.03 4.77 -13.85
N VAL A 133 9.41 5.95 -13.96
CA VAL A 133 8.13 6.14 -14.66
C VAL A 133 8.29 5.75 -16.12
N GLY A 134 7.30 5.04 -16.66
CA GLY A 134 7.24 4.66 -18.08
C GLY A 134 7.37 3.16 -18.32
N TYR A 135 7.66 2.38 -17.28
CA TYR A 135 7.73 0.93 -17.33
C TYR A 135 6.57 0.30 -16.54
N THR A 136 6.15 -0.88 -16.98
CA THR A 136 5.18 -1.71 -16.27
C THR A 136 5.94 -2.67 -15.35
N TYR A 137 5.45 -2.84 -14.13
CA TYR A 137 6.06 -3.74 -13.17
C TYR A 137 5.01 -4.72 -12.63
N GLU A 138 5.39 -5.99 -12.52
CA GLU A 138 4.61 -7.00 -11.83
C GLU A 138 5.13 -7.19 -10.41
N ILE A 139 4.26 -6.98 -9.43
CA ILE A 139 4.56 -7.28 -8.03
C ILE A 139 4.09 -8.70 -7.78
N ASN A 140 5.03 -9.62 -7.59
CA ASN A 140 4.70 -11.00 -7.28
C ASN A 140 4.17 -11.12 -5.85
N LEU A 141 2.86 -11.21 -5.71
CA LEU A 141 2.17 -11.51 -4.46
C LEU A 141 1.50 -12.89 -4.46
N ALA A 142 1.95 -13.83 -5.30
CA ALA A 142 1.32 -15.14 -5.41
C ALA A 142 1.21 -15.86 -4.05
N GLY A 143 2.21 -15.70 -3.17
CA GLY A 143 2.19 -16.23 -1.79
C GLY A 143 1.24 -15.50 -0.83
N PHE A 144 0.83 -14.27 -1.15
CA PHE A 144 -0.06 -13.43 -0.32
C PHE A 144 -1.48 -13.33 -0.84
N ALA A 145 -1.79 -13.93 -2.00
CA ALA A 145 -3.13 -13.94 -2.59
C ALA A 145 -4.26 -14.35 -1.61
N PRO A 146 -4.10 -15.31 -0.68
CA PRO A 146 -5.17 -15.60 0.28
C PRO A 146 -5.31 -14.53 1.39
N TYR A 147 -4.22 -13.84 1.74
CA TYR A 147 -4.12 -12.93 2.88
C TYR A 147 -4.33 -11.45 2.54
N ALA A 148 -4.17 -11.10 1.26
CA ALA A 148 -4.25 -9.74 0.77
C ALA A 148 -5.19 -9.62 -0.42
N ARG A 149 -5.76 -8.42 -0.60
CA ARG A 149 -6.58 -8.04 -1.74
C ARG A 149 -5.98 -6.82 -2.39
N GLN A 150 -5.76 -6.88 -3.71
CA GLN A 150 -5.43 -5.69 -4.47
C GLN A 150 -6.66 -4.77 -4.49
N ILE A 151 -6.47 -3.52 -4.09
CA ILE A 151 -7.48 -2.46 -4.15
C ILE A 151 -7.06 -1.33 -5.10
N TRP A 152 -5.82 -1.35 -5.59
CA TRP A 152 -5.39 -0.47 -6.66
C TRP A 152 -4.44 -1.15 -7.65
N PRO A 153 -4.66 -1.03 -8.98
CA PRO A 153 -5.89 -0.51 -9.62
C PRO A 153 -7.16 -1.19 -9.10
N ALA A 154 -8.29 -0.48 -9.12
CA ALA A 154 -9.55 -1.05 -8.63
C ALA A 154 -9.89 -2.34 -9.41
N GLN A 155 -10.34 -3.34 -8.68
CA GLN A 155 -10.77 -4.65 -9.16
C GLN A 155 -12.28 -4.80 -8.92
N ASP A 156 -12.84 -5.97 -9.22
CA ASP A 156 -14.19 -6.35 -8.83
C ASP A 156 -14.39 -6.27 -7.30
N THR A 157 -15.66 -6.24 -6.88
CA THR A 157 -16.02 -6.26 -5.47
C THR A 157 -15.42 -7.48 -4.78
N THR A 158 -14.69 -7.24 -3.68
CA THR A 158 -14.12 -8.30 -2.85
C THR A 158 -14.75 -8.31 -1.46
N ALA A 159 -14.88 -9.49 -0.89
CA ALA A 159 -15.20 -9.66 0.52
C ALA A 159 -14.03 -9.24 1.42
N TRP A 160 -14.36 -8.75 2.60
CA TRP A 160 -13.45 -8.45 3.70
C TRP A 160 -13.97 -9.09 5.01
N PRO A 161 -13.08 -9.57 5.90
CA PRO A 161 -11.65 -9.67 5.73
C PRO A 161 -11.22 -10.85 4.83
N PRO A 162 -10.03 -10.78 4.19
CA PRO A 162 -9.37 -11.95 3.63
C PRO A 162 -8.90 -12.91 4.74
N GLN A 163 -8.14 -13.95 4.38
CA GLN A 163 -7.47 -14.78 5.38
C GLN A 163 -6.55 -13.91 6.24
N ARG A 164 -6.50 -14.21 7.54
CA ARG A 164 -5.72 -13.44 8.51
C ARG A 164 -4.23 -13.75 8.40
N LEU A 165 -3.40 -12.71 8.48
CA LEU A 165 -1.97 -12.82 8.80
C LEU A 165 -1.82 -13.19 10.28
N GLU A 166 -1.25 -14.35 10.55
CA GLU A 166 -1.17 -14.97 11.88
C GLU A 166 0.02 -14.47 12.69
N SER A 167 1.07 -13.98 12.04
CA SER A 167 2.32 -13.62 12.71
C SER A 167 2.93 -12.31 12.23
N ILE A 168 3.78 -11.72 13.07
CA ILE A 168 4.62 -10.56 12.70
C ILE A 168 5.61 -10.95 11.59
N GLN A 169 6.02 -12.21 11.51
CA GLN A 169 6.87 -12.69 10.42
C GLN A 169 6.14 -12.61 9.08
N GLU A 170 4.89 -13.06 9.02
CA GLU A 170 4.05 -12.92 7.81
C GLU A 170 3.81 -11.46 7.44
N LEU A 171 3.56 -10.59 8.44
CA LEU A 171 3.48 -9.14 8.22
C LEU A 171 4.80 -8.59 7.65
N ASN A 172 5.95 -9.02 8.16
CA ASN A 172 7.25 -8.56 7.70
C ASN A 172 7.55 -9.01 6.26
N GLN A 173 7.15 -10.22 5.89
CA GLN A 173 7.28 -10.69 4.51
C GLN A 173 6.31 -9.96 3.59
N PHE A 174 5.07 -9.72 4.05
CA PHE A 174 4.10 -8.91 3.33
C PHE A 174 4.63 -7.49 3.13
N ALA A 175 5.23 -6.86 4.15
CA ALA A 175 5.76 -5.50 4.13
C ALA A 175 7.00 -5.30 3.24
N ASP A 176 7.57 -6.37 2.68
CA ASP A 176 8.80 -6.34 1.89
C ASP A 176 8.70 -7.24 0.64
N PRO A 177 7.73 -7.00 -0.26
CA PRO A 177 7.53 -7.80 -1.47
C PRO A 177 8.67 -7.64 -2.49
N LEU A 178 9.52 -6.62 -2.33
CA LEU A 178 10.60 -6.28 -3.26
C LEU A 178 11.90 -7.06 -2.99
N LYS A 179 11.93 -7.98 -2.02
CA LYS A 179 13.07 -8.90 -1.83
C LYS A 179 13.22 -9.95 -2.95
N HIS A 180 12.17 -10.20 -3.72
CA HIS A 180 12.18 -11.15 -4.85
C HIS A 180 11.42 -10.61 -6.09
N PRO A 181 11.84 -9.47 -6.68
CA PRO A 181 11.12 -8.88 -7.80
C PRO A 181 11.27 -9.76 -9.05
N LYS A 182 10.15 -10.02 -9.74
CA LYS A 182 10.16 -10.51 -11.12
C LYS A 182 9.80 -9.32 -12.02
N VAL A 183 10.69 -8.95 -12.93
CA VAL A 183 10.40 -7.95 -13.94
C VAL A 183 9.71 -8.66 -15.10
N ALA A 184 8.47 -8.27 -15.42
CA ALA A 184 7.81 -8.66 -16.66
C ALA A 184 7.98 -7.52 -17.66
N LEU A 185 8.48 -7.85 -18.86
CA LEU A 185 8.64 -6.94 -19.99
C LEU A 185 7.34 -6.87 -20.80
#